data_AF-A0A1B9G971-F1
#
_entry.id   AF-A0A1B9G971-F1
#
_cell.length_a   1.000
_cell.length_b   1.000
_cell.length_c   1.000
_cell.angle_alpha   90.00
_cell.angle_beta   90.00
_cell.angle_gamma   90.00
#
_symmetry.space_group_name_H-M   'P 1'
#
loop_
_entity.id
_entity.type
_entity.pdbx_description
1 polymer ?
#
loop_
_entity_poly.entity_id
_entity_poly.type
_entity_poly.pdbx_seq_one_letter_code
_entity_poly.pdbx_strand_id
1 'polypeptide(L)'
;MSDIQSIKIISTEVVDVPKSHVVYVIQVSTPIRTWTVKRRYSDFISLHSELKSSVGKEPPGSLPGKHWSLIKGVGDDKLIHERRILLEQYLVLLLTCKDPSFRTAFGYKDFLSVPSHTNPNPSHPGTMHFTSQSWLLEHTSVQNLLRSARSALLKRDALASMGDSVASRSSSIEAKKILKDASGRIHTLENALDLESMKGLGEGEKKRRGEMVEQLKVERESLGRMAEVGIRTSTSAFSRSSASDPPNSVSSSAFAPPNSNGGSMNSLPGGFPQAGQVNIGRTFGSKPPPQETSETRPLDDRGLVQLQVQKMDDQDDQLKELSRLLLRQKKMGEEIHQEIGEQNELLDEIEGGVDRTGRKLGKTKRELNRLG
;
A
#
# COMPACT_ATOMS: atom_id res chain seq x y z
N MET A 1 6.45 24.53 12.33
CA MET A 1 6.96 23.60 13.36
C MET A 1 5.79 23.31 14.29
N SER A 2 5.46 22.05 14.54
CA SER A 2 4.32 21.69 15.39
C SER A 2 4.73 21.83 16.85
N ASP A 3 4.41 22.97 17.47
CA ASP A 3 4.68 23.19 18.89
C ASP A 3 3.79 22.27 19.72
N ILE A 4 4.40 21.26 20.35
CA ILE A 4 3.70 20.34 21.24
C ILE A 4 3.32 21.12 22.50
N GLN A 5 2.02 21.16 22.83
CA GLN A 5 1.50 21.85 24.00
C GLN A 5 1.47 20.95 25.24
N SER A 6 1.07 19.69 25.08
CA SER A 6 1.03 18.74 26.19
C SER A 6 1.23 17.30 25.76
N ILE A 7 1.73 16.50 26.69
CA ILE A 7 2.00 15.06 26.55
C ILE A 7 1.45 14.38 27.80
N LYS A 8 0.66 13.32 27.63
CA LYS A 8 0.09 12.52 28.73
C LYS A 8 0.11 11.05 28.40
N ILE A 9 0.31 10.18 29.39
CA ILE A 9 0.14 8.73 29.23
C ILE A 9 -1.23 8.34 29.76
N ILE A 10 -2.20 8.23 28.85
CA ILE A 10 -3.62 8.10 29.17
C ILE A 10 -4.04 6.67 29.54
N SER A 11 -3.30 5.66 29.08
CA SER A 11 -3.62 4.26 29.31
C SER A 11 -2.39 3.35 29.21
N THR A 12 -2.50 2.15 29.77
CA THR A 12 -1.54 1.06 29.64
C THR A 12 -2.25 -0.18 29.13
N GLU A 13 -1.70 -0.81 28.10
CA GLU A 13 -2.25 -2.02 27.49
C GLU A 13 -1.25 -3.17 27.61
N VAL A 14 -1.74 -4.39 27.84
CA VAL A 14 -0.92 -5.61 27.77
C VAL A 14 -1.09 -6.21 26.38
N VAL A 15 0.02 -6.42 25.68
CA VAL A 15 0.05 -6.98 24.32
C VAL A 15 0.74 -8.34 24.37
N ASP A 16 0.03 -9.40 23.99
CA ASP A 16 0.48 -10.78 24.16
C ASP A 16 1.46 -11.29 23.10
N VAL A 17 1.45 -10.69 21.91
CA VAL A 17 2.25 -11.13 20.76
C VAL A 17 3.32 -10.08 20.42
N PRO A 18 4.59 -10.44 20.13
CA PRO A 18 5.17 -11.80 20.10
C PRO A 18 5.48 -12.40 21.49
N LYS A 19 5.55 -11.57 22.54
CA LYS A 19 5.66 -11.97 23.94
C LYS A 19 4.87 -10.97 24.77
N SER A 20 4.17 -11.42 25.80
CA SER A 20 3.39 -10.54 26.68
C SER A 20 4.24 -9.40 27.24
N HIS A 21 3.86 -8.16 26.89
CA HIS A 21 4.55 -6.93 27.28
C HIS A 21 3.58 -5.77 27.49
N VAL A 22 3.98 -4.81 28.31
CA VAL A 22 3.19 -3.61 28.62
C VAL A 22 3.55 -2.49 27.64
N VAL A 23 2.51 -1.87 27.09
CA VAL A 23 2.57 -0.74 26.17
C VAL A 23 1.88 0.46 26.82
N TYR A 24 2.50 1.64 26.69
CA TYR A 24 2.00 2.91 27.17
C TYR A 24 1.36 3.67 26.01
N VAL A 25 0.10 4.10 26.20
CA VAL A 25 -0.65 4.91 25.23
C VAL A 25 -0.41 6.37 25.56
N ILE A 26 0.41 7.03 24.75
CA ILE A 26 0.83 8.42 24.89
C ILE A 26 -0.07 9.28 24.03
N GLN A 27 -0.79 10.22 24.64
CA GLN A 27 -1.52 11.27 23.94
C GLN A 27 -0.63 12.50 23.79
N VAL A 28 -0.53 13.00 22.57
CA VAL A 28 0.25 14.20 22.22
C VAL A 28 -0.72 15.24 21.67
N SER A 29 -0.70 16.43 22.24
CA SER A 29 -1.56 17.54 21.83
C SER A 29 -0.74 18.72 21.32
N THR A 30 -1.13 19.23 20.17
CA THR A 30 -0.66 20.47 19.54
C THR A 30 -1.85 21.42 19.41
N PRO A 31 -1.65 22.72 19.09
CA PRO A 31 -2.76 23.67 18.96
C PRO A 31 -3.82 23.26 17.92
N ILE A 32 -3.42 22.45 16.94
CA ILE A 32 -4.24 22.09 15.77
C ILE A 32 -4.65 20.62 15.71
N ARG A 33 -4.00 19.74 16.50
CA ARG A 33 -4.24 18.29 16.44
C ARG A 33 -3.86 17.60 17.75
N THR A 34 -4.63 16.59 18.10
CA THR A 34 -4.27 15.59 19.12
C THR A 34 -4.22 14.20 18.50
N TRP A 35 -3.22 13.40 18.85
CA TRP A 35 -3.11 12.01 18.41
C TRP A 35 -2.54 11.13 19.54
N THR A 36 -2.61 9.81 19.35
CA THR A 36 -2.06 8.82 20.29
C THR A 36 -0.96 8.00 19.65
N VAL A 37 0.05 7.64 20.44
CA VAL A 37 1.18 6.79 20.06
C VAL A 37 1.39 5.73 21.12
N LYS A 38 1.66 4.51 20.68
CA LYS A 38 1.90 3.35 21.55
C LYS A 38 3.38 3.08 21.65
N ARG A 39 3.95 3.09 22.87
CA ARG A 39 5.39 2.83 23.12
C ARG A 39 5.56 1.87 24.28
N ARG A 40 6.48 0.92 24.18
CA ARG A 40 6.87 0.04 25.30
C ARG A 40 8.04 0.65 26.06
N TYR A 41 8.28 0.19 27.29
CA TYR A 41 9.35 0.73 28.14
C TYR A 41 10.75 0.66 27.51
N SER A 42 11.07 -0.41 26.75
CA SER A 42 12.35 -0.50 26.04
C SER A 42 12.55 0.62 25.00
N ASP A 43 11.46 1.13 24.42
CA ASP A 43 11.54 2.22 23.44
C ASP A 43 11.96 3.53 24.13
N PHE A 44 11.54 3.76 25.38
CA PHE A 44 11.99 4.92 26.18
C PHE A 44 13.48 4.86 26.48
N ILE A 45 14.02 3.65 26.74
CA ILE A 45 15.45 3.45 26.96
C ILE A 45 16.22 3.77 25.68
N SER A 46 15.75 3.26 24.53
CA SER A 46 16.33 3.56 23.22
C SER A 46 16.32 5.06 22.94
N LEU A 47 15.19 5.74 23.18
CA LEU A 47 15.07 7.19 23.06
C LEU A 47 16.11 7.92 23.93
N HIS A 48 16.24 7.53 25.21
CA HIS A 48 17.17 8.18 26.11
C HIS A 48 18.63 8.03 25.64
N SER A 49 19.03 6.83 25.20
CA SER A 49 20.36 6.58 24.63
C SER A 49 20.58 7.38 23.34
N GLU A 50 19.59 7.45 22.45
CA GLU A 50 19.65 8.21 21.20
C GLU A 50 19.77 9.71 21.46
N LEU A 51 18.99 10.26 22.39
CA LEU A 51 19.07 11.67 22.77
C LEU A 51 20.43 12.02 23.38
N LYS A 52 20.96 11.14 24.24
CA LYS A 52 22.30 11.30 24.80
C LYS A 52 23.38 11.32 23.71
N SER A 53 23.28 10.44 22.71
CA SER A 53 24.22 10.36 21.60
C SER A 53 24.10 11.53 20.61
N SER A 54 22.88 11.97 20.29
CA SER A 54 22.62 12.98 19.25
C SER A 54 22.81 14.41 19.75
N VAL A 55 22.41 14.70 21.01
CA VAL A 55 22.54 16.02 21.62
C VAL A 55 23.91 16.19 22.30
N GLY A 56 24.59 15.08 22.62
CA GLY A 56 25.88 15.10 23.31
C GLY A 56 25.80 15.54 24.78
N LYS A 57 24.59 15.66 25.33
CA LYS A 57 24.30 16.05 26.71
C LYS A 57 23.40 15.01 27.37
N GLU A 58 23.43 14.94 28.69
CA GLU A 58 22.54 14.05 29.43
C GLU A 58 21.08 14.56 29.37
N PRO A 59 20.11 13.73 28.94
CA PRO A 59 18.71 14.12 28.93
C PRO A 59 18.20 14.48 30.32
N PRO A 60 17.32 15.50 30.46
CA PRO A 60 16.73 15.86 31.74
C PRO A 60 15.85 14.72 32.28
N GLY A 61 16.10 14.32 33.52
CA GLY A 61 15.35 13.28 34.22
C GLY A 61 15.95 11.88 34.08
N SER A 62 15.69 11.03 35.08
CA SER A 62 16.09 9.62 35.07
C SER A 62 14.93 8.74 34.58
N LEU A 63 15.25 7.71 33.81
CA LEU A 63 14.29 6.66 33.53
C LEU A 63 14.13 5.77 34.77
N PRO A 64 12.92 5.27 35.07
CA PRO A 64 12.74 4.29 36.13
C PRO A 64 13.61 3.07 35.86
N GLY A 65 14.22 2.49 36.89
CA GLY A 65 15.12 1.35 36.76
C GLY A 65 14.44 0.14 36.11
N LYS A 66 15.23 -0.70 35.43
CA LYS A 66 14.81 -2.01 34.93
C LYS A 66 14.53 -2.94 36.12
N HIS A 67 13.32 -2.91 36.65
CA HIS A 67 12.91 -3.90 37.65
C HIS A 67 12.58 -5.21 36.93
N TRP A 68 13.51 -6.15 36.99
CA TRP A 68 13.33 -7.54 36.60
C TRP A 68 12.52 -8.20 37.72
N SER A 69 11.19 -8.23 37.61
CA SER A 69 10.40 -8.98 38.60
C SER A 69 10.67 -10.47 38.39
N LEU A 70 11.51 -11.03 39.27
CA LEU A 70 11.65 -12.47 39.54
C LEU A 70 10.39 -13.12 40.08
N ILE A 71 9.31 -12.38 40.23
CA ILE A 71 8.07 -12.85 40.84
C ILE A 71 7.04 -12.90 39.72
N LYS A 72 6.60 -14.13 39.43
CA LYS A 72 5.54 -14.50 38.49
C LYS A 72 4.38 -13.49 38.50
N GLY A 73 4.16 -12.83 37.36
CA GLY A 73 2.95 -12.08 37.10
C GLY A 73 3.19 -10.90 36.18
N VAL A 74 2.72 -10.98 34.94
CA VAL A 74 2.33 -9.80 34.17
C VAL A 74 1.19 -9.16 34.97
N GLY A 75 1.48 -8.29 35.93
CA GLY A 75 0.40 -7.83 36.84
C GLY A 75 0.78 -7.13 38.14
N ASP A 76 1.97 -6.57 38.30
CA ASP A 76 2.16 -5.56 39.37
C ASP A 76 1.60 -4.22 38.88
N ASP A 77 0.27 -4.08 38.90
CA ASP A 77 -0.44 -2.86 38.50
C ASP A 77 0.11 -1.61 39.21
N LYS A 78 0.57 -1.79 40.47
CA LYS A 78 1.24 -0.73 41.23
C LYS A 78 2.55 -0.27 40.57
N LEU A 79 3.41 -1.21 40.16
CA LEU A 79 4.67 -0.89 39.47
C LEU A 79 4.43 -0.33 38.08
N ILE A 80 3.42 -0.82 37.36
CA ILE A 80 3.01 -0.27 36.06
C ILE A 80 2.54 1.17 36.22
N HIS A 81 1.75 1.45 37.26
CA HIS A 81 1.26 2.79 37.56
C HIS A 81 2.38 3.75 37.97
N GLU A 82 3.27 3.34 38.87
CA GLU A 82 4.44 4.13 39.26
C GLU A 82 5.34 4.42 38.06
N ARG A 83 5.64 3.39 37.27
CA ARG A 83 6.42 3.53 36.03
C ARG A 83 5.73 4.47 35.04
N ARG A 84 4.40 4.40 34.88
CA ARG A 84 3.63 5.31 34.01
C ARG A 84 3.84 6.77 34.40
N ILE A 85 3.75 7.09 35.69
CA ILE A 85 3.93 8.46 36.21
C ILE A 85 5.35 8.96 35.90
N LEU A 86 6.37 8.15 36.17
CA LEU A 86 7.77 8.52 35.92
C LEU A 86 8.08 8.70 34.44
N LEU A 87 7.52 7.86 33.57
CA LEU A 87 7.68 7.99 32.12
C LEU A 87 6.97 9.22 31.56
N GLU A 88 5.78 9.55 32.07
CA GLU A 88 5.07 10.79 31.71
C GLU A 88 5.89 12.00 32.14
N GLN A 89 6.37 12.01 33.39
CA GLN A 89 7.24 13.07 33.90
C GLN A 89 8.50 13.23 33.05
N TYR A 90 9.14 12.14 32.63
CA TYR A 90 10.30 12.17 31.75
C TYR A 90 10.00 12.87 30.41
N LEU A 91 8.89 12.54 29.75
CA LEU A 91 8.50 13.21 28.50
C LEU A 91 8.16 14.68 28.70
N VAL A 92 7.48 15.03 29.80
CA VAL A 92 7.18 16.42 30.15
C VAL A 92 8.47 17.20 30.39
N LEU A 93 9.44 16.63 31.10
CA LEU A 93 10.75 17.25 31.34
C LEU A 93 11.51 17.51 30.03
N LEU A 94 11.47 16.58 29.08
CA LEU A 94 12.06 16.79 27.75
C LEU A 94 11.36 17.92 26.98
N LEU A 95 10.05 18.09 27.16
CA LEU A 95 9.30 19.18 26.53
C LEU A 95 9.58 20.55 27.17
N THR A 96 9.64 20.60 28.51
CA THR A 96 9.76 21.83 29.30
C THR A 96 11.18 22.25 29.61
N CYS A 97 12.18 21.48 29.21
CA CYS A 97 13.58 21.81 29.48
C CYS A 97 13.98 23.15 28.83
N LYS A 98 14.87 23.89 29.52
CA LYS A 98 15.36 25.20 29.06
C LYS A 98 16.12 25.11 27.74
N ASP A 99 16.84 24.02 27.52
CA ASP A 99 17.59 23.77 26.30
C ASP A 99 16.65 23.16 25.24
N PRO A 100 16.34 23.87 24.13
CA PRO A 100 15.43 23.35 23.12
C PRO A 100 16.00 22.13 22.37
N SER A 101 17.29 21.81 22.52
CA SER A 101 17.99 20.77 21.76
C SER A 101 17.32 19.39 21.86
N PHE A 102 16.81 19.02 23.03
CA PHE A 102 16.13 17.72 23.22
C PHE A 102 14.77 17.65 22.53
N ARG A 103 13.96 18.72 22.60
CA ARG A 103 12.64 18.76 21.97
C ARG A 103 12.70 18.96 20.45
N THR A 104 13.77 19.58 19.94
CA THR A 104 13.97 19.74 18.50
C THR A 104 14.60 18.51 17.85
N ALA A 105 15.29 17.66 18.64
CA ALA A 105 15.92 16.43 18.21
C ALA A 105 14.95 15.50 17.46
N PHE A 106 15.49 14.83 16.44
CA PHE A 106 14.73 13.94 15.58
C PHE A 106 14.14 12.75 16.35
N GLY A 107 14.96 12.06 17.15
CA GLY A 107 14.52 10.89 17.93
C GLY A 107 13.33 11.20 18.85
N TYR A 108 13.28 12.40 19.44
CA TYR A 108 12.14 12.82 20.27
C TYR A 108 10.86 13.02 19.45
N LYS A 109 10.96 13.70 18.31
CA LYS A 109 9.81 13.92 17.42
C LYS A 109 9.30 12.63 16.81
N ASP A 110 10.19 11.71 16.45
CA ASP A 110 9.82 10.38 15.99
C ASP A 110 9.14 9.55 17.08
N PHE A 111 9.72 9.53 18.28
CA PHE A 111 9.16 8.81 19.40
C PHE A 111 7.71 9.23 19.66
N LEU A 112 7.41 10.52 19.53
CA LEU A 112 6.07 11.10 19.64
C LEU A 112 5.25 11.08 18.34
N SER A 113 5.81 10.57 17.24
CA SER A 113 5.20 10.51 15.90
C SER A 113 4.62 11.85 15.45
N VAL A 114 5.33 12.94 15.77
CA VAL A 114 4.91 14.29 15.39
C VAL A 114 4.86 14.34 13.87
N PRO A 115 3.70 14.66 13.26
CA PRO A 115 3.61 14.84 11.82
C PRO A 115 4.59 15.93 11.39
N SER A 116 5.73 15.50 10.85
CA SER A 116 6.68 16.39 10.20
C SER A 116 6.25 16.44 8.75
N HIS A 117 5.88 17.62 8.25
CA HIS A 117 5.69 17.83 6.82
C HIS A 117 7.06 17.71 6.16
N THR A 118 7.53 16.48 5.94
CA THR A 118 8.60 16.20 4.98
C THR A 118 7.98 16.38 3.61
N ASN A 119 7.80 17.64 3.21
CA ASN A 119 7.71 17.96 1.80
C ASN A 119 9.05 17.48 1.21
N PRO A 120 9.06 16.55 0.24
CA PRO A 120 10.28 16.22 -0.46
C PRO A 120 10.65 17.46 -1.30
N ASN A 121 11.38 18.40 -0.70
CA ASN A 121 11.88 19.58 -1.38
C ASN A 121 13.07 19.13 -2.23
N PRO A 122 13.00 19.21 -3.57
CA PRO A 122 14.03 18.67 -4.45
C PRO A 122 15.34 19.48 -4.47
N SER A 123 15.46 20.51 -3.64
CA SER A 123 16.59 21.45 -3.63
C SER A 123 17.65 21.17 -2.57
N HIS A 124 17.47 20.15 -1.70
CA HIS A 124 18.52 19.70 -0.78
C HIS A 124 18.63 18.17 -0.85
N PRO A 125 19.83 17.59 -1.10
CA PRO A 125 20.08 16.17 -0.90
C PRO A 125 20.19 15.90 0.61
N GLY A 126 19.14 16.22 1.35
CA GLY A 126 18.99 15.88 2.76
C GLY A 126 18.43 14.49 2.84
N THR A 127 19.24 13.55 3.34
CA THR A 127 18.86 12.18 3.66
C THR A 127 17.46 12.15 4.27
N MET A 128 16.49 11.54 3.59
CA MET A 128 15.18 11.30 4.16
C MET A 128 15.36 10.35 5.35
N HIS A 129 15.33 10.89 6.57
CA HIS A 129 15.39 10.08 7.78
C HIS A 129 14.04 9.40 7.98
N PHE A 130 13.97 8.14 7.58
CA PHE A 130 12.85 7.29 7.92
C PHE A 130 12.95 6.84 9.37
N THR A 131 11.80 6.79 10.01
CA THR A 131 11.62 6.24 11.33
C THR A 131 10.92 4.90 11.21
N SER A 132 10.91 4.09 12.26
CA SER A 132 10.21 2.80 12.19
C SER A 132 8.73 2.95 11.84
N GLN A 133 8.10 4.03 12.33
CA GLN A 133 6.70 4.29 12.05
C GLN A 133 6.48 5.00 10.71
N SER A 134 7.30 6.00 10.37
CA SER A 134 7.17 6.69 9.09
C SER A 134 7.50 5.78 7.91
N TRP A 135 8.43 4.83 8.09
CA TRP A 135 8.72 3.78 7.11
C TRP A 135 7.50 2.88 6.87
N LEU A 136 6.82 2.41 7.92
CA LEU A 136 5.63 1.56 7.78
C LEU A 136 4.45 2.32 7.15
N LEU A 137 4.31 3.60 7.48
CA LEU A 137 3.31 4.47 6.85
C LEU A 137 3.62 4.69 5.37
N GLU A 138 4.87 4.94 5.01
CA GLU A 138 5.26 5.09 3.61
C GLU A 138 5.10 3.77 2.84
N HIS A 139 5.45 2.63 3.45
CA HIS A 139 5.14 1.31 2.88
C HIS A 139 3.64 1.16 2.57
N THR A 140 2.77 1.49 3.54
CA THR A 140 1.31 1.42 3.36
C THR A 140 0.82 2.40 2.27
N SER A 141 1.42 3.59 2.21
CA SER A 141 1.16 4.59 1.17
C SER A 141 1.51 4.06 -0.23
N VAL A 142 2.68 3.45 -0.39
CA VAL A 142 3.12 2.83 -1.64
C VAL A 142 2.22 1.65 -2.02
N GLN A 143 1.81 0.82 -1.06
CA GLN A 143 0.87 -0.27 -1.29
C GLN A 143 -0.48 0.26 -1.83
N ASN A 144 -0.98 1.38 -1.30
CA ASN A 144 -2.18 2.03 -1.80
C ASN A 144 -1.99 2.62 -3.21
N LEU A 145 -0.82 3.20 -3.52
CA LEU A 145 -0.48 3.64 -4.87
C LEU A 145 -0.52 2.47 -5.87
N LEU A 146 0.03 1.30 -5.52
CA LEU A 146 0.01 0.12 -6.39
C LEU A 146 -1.42 -0.41 -6.61
N ARG A 147 -2.29 -0.36 -5.58
CA ARG A 147 -3.72 -0.67 -5.74
C ARG A 147 -4.42 0.30 -6.69
N SER A 148 -4.14 1.59 -6.59
CA SER A 148 -4.68 2.60 -7.52
C SER A 148 -4.14 2.43 -8.94
N ALA A 149 -2.88 2.02 -9.11
CA ALA A 149 -2.35 1.66 -10.43
C ALA A 149 -3.09 0.44 -11.02
N ARG A 150 -3.38 -0.58 -10.20
CA ARG A 150 -4.15 -1.75 -10.63
C ARG A 150 -5.57 -1.37 -11.07
N SER A 151 -6.27 -0.53 -10.30
CA SER A 151 -7.63 -0.09 -10.68
C SER A 151 -7.63 0.73 -11.97
N ALA A 152 -6.64 1.59 -12.18
CA ALA A 152 -6.48 2.33 -13.43
C ALA A 152 -6.21 1.41 -14.64
N LEU A 153 -5.43 0.34 -14.46
CA LEU A 153 -5.21 -0.67 -15.51
C LEU A 153 -6.48 -1.49 -15.82
N LEU A 154 -7.24 -1.88 -14.80
CA LEU A 154 -8.53 -2.56 -15.00
C LEU A 154 -9.54 -1.65 -15.69
N LYS A 155 -9.58 -0.36 -15.32
CA LYS A 155 -10.41 0.66 -15.97
C LYS A 155 -10.01 0.83 -17.44
N ARG A 156 -8.71 0.87 -17.75
CA ARG A 156 -8.20 0.88 -19.13
C ARG A 156 -8.74 -0.30 -19.93
N ASP A 157 -8.64 -1.50 -19.38
CA ASP A 157 -9.01 -2.74 -20.09
C ASP A 157 -10.53 -2.79 -20.33
N ALA A 158 -11.33 -2.37 -19.33
CA ALA A 158 -12.78 -2.22 -19.48
C ALA A 158 -13.15 -1.21 -20.59
N LEU A 159 -12.53 -0.02 -20.59
CA LEU A 159 -12.79 1.01 -21.60
C LEU A 159 -12.31 0.58 -23.00
N ALA A 160 -11.21 -0.16 -23.09
CA ALA A 160 -10.75 -0.74 -24.34
C ALA A 160 -11.77 -1.76 -24.89
N SER A 161 -12.34 -2.60 -24.03
CA SER A 161 -13.38 -3.56 -24.42
C SER A 161 -14.69 -2.90 -24.87
N MET A 162 -14.98 -1.70 -24.34
CA MET A 162 -16.16 -0.89 -24.68
C MET A 162 -15.97 -0.04 -25.95
N GLY A 163 -14.77 -0.04 -26.54
CA GLY A 163 -14.44 0.76 -27.74
C GLY A 163 -14.06 2.22 -27.48
N ASP A 164 -14.06 2.68 -26.23
CA ASP A 164 -13.62 4.03 -25.86
C ASP A 164 -12.08 4.11 -25.79
N SER A 165 -11.48 4.22 -26.97
CA SER A 165 -10.02 4.24 -27.15
C SER A 165 -9.36 5.46 -26.52
N VAL A 166 -10.06 6.59 -26.42
CA VAL A 166 -9.52 7.84 -25.88
C VAL A 166 -9.46 7.77 -24.35
N ALA A 167 -10.55 7.34 -23.69
CA ALA A 167 -10.58 7.18 -22.25
C ALA A 167 -9.73 5.98 -21.76
N SER A 168 -9.60 4.94 -22.57
CA SER A 168 -8.65 3.85 -22.30
C SER A 168 -7.20 4.34 -22.30
N ARG A 169 -6.82 5.18 -23.29
CA ARG A 169 -5.48 5.77 -23.35
C ARG A 169 -5.19 6.71 -22.18
N SER A 170 -6.15 7.53 -21.75
CA SER A 170 -5.97 8.41 -20.58
C SER A 170 -5.75 7.60 -19.30
N SER A 171 -6.55 6.55 -19.07
CA SER A 171 -6.39 5.62 -17.93
C SER A 171 -5.04 4.89 -17.97
N SER A 172 -4.54 4.56 -19.17
CA SER A 172 -3.20 3.98 -19.36
C SER A 172 -2.08 4.93 -18.93
N ILE A 173 -2.19 6.21 -19.26
CA ILE A 173 -1.21 7.23 -18.90
C ILE A 173 -1.22 7.47 -17.39
N GLU A 174 -2.41 7.52 -16.78
CA GLU A 174 -2.58 7.63 -15.34
C GLU A 174 -1.90 6.47 -14.60
N ALA A 175 -2.17 5.22 -14.99
CA ALA A 175 -1.53 4.04 -14.41
C ALA A 175 0.01 4.11 -14.51
N LYS A 176 0.55 4.50 -15.67
CA LYS A 176 2.00 4.66 -15.87
C LYS A 176 2.61 5.74 -14.97
N LYS A 177 1.90 6.85 -14.77
CA LYS A 177 2.34 7.93 -13.86
C LYS A 177 2.42 7.42 -12.42
N ILE A 178 1.39 6.71 -11.96
CA ILE A 178 1.35 6.14 -10.61
C ILE A 178 2.48 5.10 -10.43
N LEU A 179 2.70 4.22 -11.41
CA LEU A 179 3.77 3.22 -11.36
C LEU A 179 5.18 3.85 -11.34
N LYS A 180 5.36 5.02 -11.96
CA LYS A 180 6.62 5.77 -11.90
C LYS A 180 6.84 6.37 -10.50
N ASP A 181 5.81 6.99 -9.91
CA ASP A 181 5.87 7.52 -8.54
C ASP A 181 6.16 6.41 -7.53
N ALA A 182 5.42 5.30 -7.62
CA ALA A 182 5.64 4.13 -6.77
C ALA A 182 7.07 3.59 -6.88
N SER A 183 7.65 3.54 -8.08
CA SER A 183 9.04 3.09 -8.27
C SER A 183 10.06 3.97 -7.56
N GLY A 184 9.86 5.29 -7.57
CA GLY A 184 10.73 6.23 -6.84
C GLY A 184 10.65 6.04 -5.33
N ARG A 185 9.43 5.88 -4.80
CA ARG A 185 9.20 5.70 -3.36
C ARG A 185 9.69 4.34 -2.84
N ILE A 186 9.53 3.28 -3.62
CA ILE A 186 10.11 1.95 -3.30
C ILE A 186 11.63 2.07 -3.17
N HIS A 187 12.30 2.77 -4.08
CA HIS A 187 13.74 2.99 -3.99
C HIS A 187 14.13 3.80 -2.74
N THR A 188 13.33 4.79 -2.34
CA THR A 188 13.58 5.50 -1.08
C THR A 188 13.42 4.62 0.16
N LEU A 189 12.45 3.69 0.17
CA LEU A 189 12.25 2.74 1.27
C LEU A 189 13.39 1.70 1.35
N GLU A 190 13.92 1.29 0.19
CA GLU A 190 15.07 0.39 0.05
C GLU A 190 16.35 1.05 0.58
N ASN A 191 16.66 2.26 0.12
CA ASN A 191 17.80 3.03 0.63
C ASN A 191 17.70 3.28 2.15
N ALA A 192 16.49 3.50 2.67
CA ALA A 192 16.27 3.67 4.10
C ALA A 192 16.53 2.41 4.93
N LEU A 193 16.44 1.23 4.32
CA LEU A 193 16.74 -0.05 4.95
C LEU A 193 18.25 -0.32 4.99
N ASP A 194 19.00 0.23 4.03
CA ASP A 194 20.45 0.10 3.90
C ASP A 194 21.25 1.17 4.65
N LEU A 195 20.71 2.39 4.81
CA LEU A 195 21.37 3.48 5.54
C LEU A 195 21.36 3.32 7.07
N GLU A 196 22.29 4.00 7.74
CA GLU A 196 22.46 4.09 9.20
C GLU A 196 21.21 4.54 9.99
N SER A 197 20.17 5.03 9.31
CA SER A 197 18.87 5.43 9.88
C SER A 197 18.19 4.32 10.69
N MET A 198 18.57 3.05 10.49
CA MET A 198 18.02 1.88 11.18
C MET A 198 19.10 1.02 11.85
N LYS A 199 20.26 1.58 12.23
CA LYS A 199 21.39 0.85 12.83
C LYS A 199 21.08 0.16 14.17
N GLY A 200 19.89 0.37 14.74
CA GLY A 200 19.38 -0.31 15.94
C GLY A 200 18.28 -1.35 15.70
N LEU A 201 17.95 -1.66 14.43
CA LEU A 201 16.91 -2.62 14.09
C LEU A 201 17.46 -4.06 14.18
N GLY A 202 16.77 -4.93 14.91
CA GLY A 202 17.15 -6.34 15.02
C GLY A 202 17.14 -7.02 13.64
N GLU A 203 18.05 -7.96 13.42
CA GLU A 203 18.25 -8.64 12.14
C GLU A 203 16.95 -9.23 11.55
N GLY A 204 16.08 -9.79 12.39
CA GLY A 204 14.77 -10.29 11.98
C GLY A 204 13.80 -9.21 11.49
N GLU A 205 13.83 -8.01 12.08
CA GLU A 205 12.99 -6.89 11.62
C GLU A 205 13.55 -6.28 10.33
N LYS A 206 14.88 -6.22 10.18
CA LYS A 206 15.50 -5.82 8.90
C LYS A 206 15.11 -6.79 7.78
N LYS A 207 15.15 -8.10 8.05
CA LYS A 207 14.71 -9.14 7.11
C LYS A 207 13.23 -8.99 6.74
N ARG A 208 12.34 -8.87 7.72
CA ARG A 208 10.90 -8.66 7.52
C ARG A 208 10.61 -7.43 6.65
N ARG A 209 11.28 -6.30 6.90
CA ARG A 209 11.13 -5.09 6.08
C ARG A 209 11.70 -5.24 4.68
N GLY A 210 12.79 -5.99 4.53
CA GLY A 210 13.32 -6.38 3.22
C GLY A 210 12.30 -7.19 2.41
N GLU A 211 11.66 -8.18 3.04
CA GLU A 211 10.60 -8.99 2.41
C GLU A 211 9.39 -8.13 1.98
N MET A 212 8.99 -7.15 2.80
CA MET A 212 7.92 -6.20 2.44
C MET A 212 8.27 -5.35 1.22
N VAL A 213 9.48 -4.80 1.16
CA VAL A 213 9.94 -4.00 0.01
C VAL A 213 10.03 -4.87 -1.24
N GLU A 214 10.52 -6.11 -1.10
CA GLU A 214 10.59 -7.05 -2.21
C GLU A 214 9.18 -7.40 -2.74
N GLN A 215 8.20 -7.58 -1.86
CA GLN A 215 6.80 -7.77 -2.26
C GLN A 215 6.27 -6.58 -3.08
N LEU A 216 6.56 -5.33 -2.66
CA LEU A 216 6.18 -4.13 -3.42
C LEU A 216 6.88 -4.07 -4.79
N LYS A 217 8.14 -4.49 -4.87
CA LYS A 217 8.92 -4.54 -6.13
C LYS A 217 8.29 -5.54 -7.11
N VAL A 218 8.01 -6.76 -6.65
CA VAL A 218 7.36 -7.81 -7.45
C VAL A 218 5.99 -7.35 -7.94
N GLU A 219 5.17 -6.75 -7.07
CA GLU A 219 3.85 -6.25 -7.45
C GLU A 219 3.96 -5.11 -8.48
N ARG A 220 4.86 -4.15 -8.27
CA ARG A 220 5.12 -3.06 -9.22
C ARG A 220 5.58 -3.59 -10.58
N GLU A 221 6.46 -4.58 -10.59
CA GLU A 221 6.95 -5.18 -11.83
C GLU A 221 5.82 -5.90 -12.58
N SER A 222 5.01 -6.68 -11.87
CA SER A 222 3.83 -7.35 -12.42
C SER A 222 2.85 -6.34 -13.04
N LEU A 223 2.52 -5.26 -12.32
CA LEU A 223 1.68 -4.17 -12.82
C LEU A 223 2.33 -3.46 -14.03
N GLY A 224 3.65 -3.30 -14.02
CA GLY A 224 4.42 -2.78 -15.15
C GLY A 224 4.29 -3.64 -16.41
N ARG A 225 4.36 -4.97 -16.28
CA ARG A 225 4.13 -5.89 -17.40
C ARG A 225 2.69 -5.77 -17.94
N MET A 226 1.69 -5.69 -17.08
CA MET A 226 0.29 -5.47 -17.49
C MET A 226 0.07 -4.11 -18.19
N ALA A 227 0.78 -3.07 -17.74
CA ALA A 227 0.76 -1.74 -18.37
C ALA A 227 1.35 -1.76 -19.79
N GLU A 228 2.36 -2.59 -20.05
CA GLU A 228 3.01 -2.72 -21.35
C GLU A 228 2.21 -3.60 -22.33
N VAL A 229 1.60 -4.69 -21.85
CA VAL A 229 0.82 -5.62 -22.69
C VAL A 229 -0.41 -4.95 -23.32
N GLY A 230 -1.17 -4.16 -22.56
CA GLY A 230 -2.40 -3.53 -23.07
C GLY A 230 -2.20 -2.42 -24.11
N ILE A 231 -0.97 -2.06 -24.45
CA ILE A 231 -0.66 -1.12 -25.54
C ILE A 231 -0.57 -1.85 -26.88
N ARG A 232 -0.24 -3.13 -26.88
CA ARG A 232 0.00 -3.92 -28.09
C ARG A 232 -1.28 -4.39 -28.78
N THR A 233 -2.41 -4.40 -28.06
CA THR A 233 -3.72 -4.80 -28.59
C THR A 233 -4.36 -3.73 -29.49
N SER A 234 -3.86 -2.49 -29.50
CA SER A 234 -4.48 -1.37 -30.24
C SER A 234 -3.86 -1.08 -31.61
N THR A 235 -2.77 -1.74 -32.01
CA THR A 235 -2.03 -1.38 -33.25
C THR A 235 -1.96 -2.48 -34.31
N SER A 236 -2.52 -3.68 -34.06
CA SER A 236 -2.45 -4.81 -35.00
C SER A 236 -3.78 -5.17 -35.69
N ALA A 237 -4.89 -4.51 -35.36
CA ALA A 237 -6.21 -4.87 -35.88
C ALA A 237 -6.74 -3.99 -37.04
N PHE A 238 -6.07 -2.89 -37.41
CA PHE A 238 -6.56 -1.97 -38.46
C PHE A 238 -5.41 -1.40 -39.30
N SER A 239 -4.83 -2.21 -40.19
CA SER A 239 -4.07 -1.73 -41.37
C SER A 239 -3.77 -2.89 -42.32
N ARG A 240 -4.80 -3.50 -42.91
CA ARG A 240 -4.68 -4.25 -44.16
C ARG A 240 -5.95 -4.10 -44.99
N SER A 241 -5.84 -3.25 -46.01
CA SER A 241 -6.50 -3.27 -47.34
C SER A 241 -7.32 -2.02 -47.67
N SER A 242 -6.66 -1.01 -48.23
CA SER A 242 -7.28 -0.06 -49.16
C SER A 242 -6.26 0.33 -50.23
N ALA A 243 -6.25 -0.41 -51.35
CA ALA A 243 -5.59 -0.01 -52.59
C ALA A 243 -6.33 -0.66 -53.78
N SER A 244 -7.28 0.11 -54.31
CA SER A 244 -7.66 0.33 -55.72
C SER A 244 -7.45 -0.74 -56.82
N ASP A 245 -8.59 -1.06 -57.47
CA ASP A 245 -8.85 -1.34 -58.90
C ASP A 245 -8.58 -2.73 -59.53
N PRO A 246 -9.31 -3.13 -60.62
CA PRO A 246 -10.67 -2.78 -61.09
C PRO A 246 -11.55 -4.03 -61.43
N PRO A 247 -12.83 -3.89 -61.86
CA PRO A 247 -13.74 -5.01 -62.08
C PRO A 247 -13.73 -5.51 -63.53
N ASN A 248 -13.79 -6.83 -63.73
CA ASN A 248 -14.23 -7.39 -65.00
C ASN A 248 -15.14 -8.61 -64.80
N SER A 249 -16.27 -8.54 -65.49
CA SER A 249 -17.35 -9.54 -65.67
C SER A 249 -16.83 -10.75 -66.47
N VAL A 250 -17.43 -11.94 -66.63
CA VAL A 250 -18.76 -12.55 -66.46
C VAL A 250 -18.56 -14.10 -66.61
N SER A 251 -19.55 -14.89 -66.17
CA SER A 251 -20.00 -16.20 -66.72
C SER A 251 -19.48 -17.55 -66.17
N SER A 252 -20.36 -18.15 -65.35
CA SER A 252 -21.00 -19.48 -65.46
C SER A 252 -20.21 -20.80 -65.59
N SER A 253 -20.33 -21.66 -64.57
CA SER A 253 -20.88 -23.05 -64.57
C SER A 253 -20.50 -23.72 -63.23
N ALA A 254 -21.44 -24.06 -62.36
CA ALA A 254 -22.23 -25.29 -62.31
C ALA A 254 -21.39 -26.57 -62.07
N PHE A 255 -21.58 -27.14 -60.87
CA PHE A 255 -21.30 -28.53 -60.46
C PHE A 255 -19.91 -28.86 -59.85
N ALA A 256 -19.77 -28.64 -58.53
CA ALA A 256 -18.94 -29.48 -57.65
C ALA A 256 -19.39 -29.31 -56.17
N PRO A 257 -19.51 -30.40 -55.38
CA PRO A 257 -20.01 -30.37 -54.01
C PRO A 257 -19.01 -29.70 -53.04
N PRO A 258 -19.49 -28.97 -52.02
CA PRO A 258 -18.61 -28.31 -51.06
C PRO A 258 -18.02 -29.33 -50.07
N ASN A 259 -16.70 -29.43 -50.05
CA ASN A 259 -15.96 -30.12 -49.01
C ASN A 259 -16.15 -29.34 -47.69
N SER A 260 -16.95 -29.90 -46.80
CA SER A 260 -17.14 -29.41 -45.43
C SER A 260 -15.88 -29.69 -44.61
N ASN A 261 -14.87 -28.82 -44.74
CA ASN A 261 -13.80 -28.75 -43.74
C ASN A 261 -14.38 -28.03 -42.50
N GLY A 262 -15.12 -28.82 -41.73
CA GLY A 262 -15.69 -28.43 -40.44
C GLY A 262 -14.61 -27.90 -39.52
N GLY A 263 -14.98 -26.82 -38.82
CA GLY A 263 -14.15 -26.16 -37.84
C GLY A 263 -13.58 -27.15 -36.83
N SER A 264 -12.26 -27.11 -36.67
CA SER A 264 -11.58 -27.81 -35.59
C SER A 264 -11.90 -27.10 -34.28
N MET A 265 -12.88 -27.66 -33.55
CA MET A 265 -13.00 -27.46 -32.11
C MET A 265 -11.71 -27.96 -31.47
N ASN A 266 -10.80 -27.05 -31.17
CA ASN A 266 -9.71 -27.33 -30.25
C ASN A 266 -9.61 -26.20 -29.23
N SER A 267 -10.70 -26.05 -28.47
CA SER A 267 -10.77 -25.25 -27.25
C SER A 267 -11.45 -26.05 -26.13
N LEU A 268 -11.17 -27.35 -26.03
CA LEU A 268 -11.44 -28.13 -24.82
C LEU A 268 -10.10 -28.69 -24.28
N PRO A 269 -9.81 -28.48 -22.98
CA PRO A 269 -8.63 -29.07 -22.34
C PRO A 269 -8.93 -30.54 -22.00
N GLY A 270 -8.18 -31.49 -22.59
CA GLY A 270 -8.26 -32.92 -22.23
C GLY A 270 -7.97 -33.98 -23.31
N GLY A 271 -7.62 -33.62 -24.55
CA GLY A 271 -7.39 -34.60 -25.63
C GLY A 271 -5.95 -35.10 -25.74
N PHE A 272 -5.74 -36.42 -25.63
CA PHE A 272 -4.48 -37.11 -25.95
C PHE A 272 -4.21 -37.10 -27.46
N PRO A 273 -2.98 -36.81 -27.95
CA PRO A 273 -2.67 -36.96 -29.36
C PRO A 273 -2.20 -38.39 -29.70
N GLN A 274 -2.95 -39.03 -30.59
CA GLN A 274 -2.55 -40.24 -31.31
C GLN A 274 -1.46 -39.91 -32.33
N ALA A 275 -0.50 -40.82 -32.47
CA ALA A 275 0.69 -40.70 -33.30
C ALA A 275 0.37 -40.54 -34.81
N GLY A 276 1.08 -39.63 -35.48
CA GLY A 276 1.19 -39.60 -36.94
C GLY A 276 1.54 -38.23 -37.57
N GLN A 277 2.74 -38.16 -38.16
CA GLN A 277 3.19 -37.21 -39.19
C GLN A 277 3.55 -35.75 -38.82
N VAL A 278 4.80 -35.63 -38.36
CA VAL A 278 5.87 -34.68 -38.74
C VAL A 278 5.52 -33.55 -39.73
N ASN A 279 5.74 -32.30 -39.30
CA ASN A 279 6.28 -31.24 -40.14
C ASN A 279 7.44 -30.54 -39.42
N ILE A 280 8.59 -30.51 -40.08
CA ILE A 280 9.89 -30.05 -39.57
C ILE A 280 10.00 -28.53 -39.75
N GLY A 281 9.95 -27.80 -38.64
CA GLY A 281 10.38 -26.41 -38.53
C GLY A 281 11.25 -26.28 -37.29
N ARG A 282 12.56 -26.03 -37.46
CA ARG A 282 13.54 -25.96 -36.37
C ARG A 282 13.21 -24.80 -35.43
N THR A 283 12.68 -25.10 -34.25
CA THR A 283 12.59 -24.17 -33.12
C THR A 283 13.78 -24.40 -32.18
N PHE A 284 14.63 -23.38 -32.05
CA PHE A 284 15.69 -23.35 -31.04
C PHE A 284 15.04 -23.20 -29.65
N GLY A 285 15.32 -24.12 -28.73
CA GLY A 285 14.76 -24.14 -27.37
C GLY A 285 13.55 -25.06 -27.21
N SER A 286 13.77 -26.38 -27.29
CA SER A 286 12.79 -27.38 -26.85
C SER A 286 12.51 -27.19 -25.35
N LYS A 287 11.28 -26.80 -25.00
CA LYS A 287 10.81 -26.82 -23.60
C LYS A 287 11.01 -28.25 -23.07
N PRO A 288 11.69 -28.45 -21.92
CA PRO A 288 11.85 -29.79 -21.36
C PRO A 288 10.48 -30.43 -21.13
N PRO A 289 10.36 -31.77 -21.24
CA PRO A 289 9.12 -32.46 -20.91
C PRO A 289 8.66 -32.06 -19.50
N PRO A 290 7.35 -31.99 -19.23
CA PRO A 290 6.85 -31.63 -17.91
C PRO A 290 7.50 -32.54 -16.87
N GLN A 291 8.36 -31.97 -16.05
CA GLN A 291 9.00 -32.68 -14.95
C GLN A 291 8.03 -32.68 -13.78
N GLU A 292 7.83 -33.83 -13.16
CA GLU A 292 7.08 -33.96 -11.92
C GLU A 292 7.68 -33.03 -10.87
N THR A 293 6.82 -32.32 -10.14
CA THR A 293 7.26 -31.47 -9.04
C THR A 293 7.77 -32.36 -7.90
N SER A 294 8.64 -31.82 -7.04
CA SER A 294 9.14 -32.55 -5.87
C SER A 294 8.03 -33.08 -4.94
N GLU A 295 6.84 -32.47 -5.02
CA GLU A 295 5.64 -32.84 -4.28
C GLU A 295 4.89 -34.04 -4.89
N THR A 296 4.86 -34.18 -6.22
CA THR A 296 4.16 -35.29 -6.91
C THR A 296 5.06 -36.48 -7.19
N ARG A 297 6.38 -36.28 -7.23
CA ARG A 297 7.40 -37.31 -7.49
C ARG A 297 7.36 -38.54 -6.54
N PRO A 298 7.00 -38.43 -5.25
CA PRO A 298 6.95 -39.60 -4.36
C PRO A 298 5.54 -40.23 -4.26
N LEU A 299 4.53 -39.67 -4.95
CA LEU A 299 3.14 -40.11 -4.81
C LEU A 299 2.76 -41.11 -5.89
N ASP A 300 2.11 -42.20 -5.47
CA ASP A 300 1.49 -43.19 -6.36
C ASP A 300 0.19 -42.63 -6.99
N ASP A 301 -0.33 -43.23 -8.05
CA ASP A 301 -1.49 -42.71 -8.83
C ASP A 301 -2.71 -42.38 -7.94
N ARG A 302 -2.96 -43.22 -6.92
CA ARG A 302 -4.02 -42.99 -5.93
C ARG A 302 -3.73 -41.82 -5.00
N GLY A 303 -2.47 -41.66 -4.59
CA GLY A 303 -2.01 -40.54 -3.77
C GLY A 303 -2.03 -39.22 -4.53
N LEU A 304 -1.78 -39.25 -5.84
CA LEU A 304 -1.88 -38.08 -6.72
C LEU A 304 -3.32 -37.57 -6.82
N VAL A 305 -4.29 -38.48 -6.99
CA VAL A 305 -5.73 -38.13 -7.00
C VAL A 305 -6.15 -37.56 -5.63
N GLN A 306 -5.67 -38.15 -4.54
CA GLN A 306 -5.99 -37.65 -3.19
C GLN A 306 -5.39 -36.26 -2.95
N LEU A 307 -4.16 -36.01 -3.40
CA LEU A 307 -3.56 -34.67 -3.36
C LEU A 307 -4.35 -33.67 -4.20
N GLN A 308 -4.85 -34.09 -5.38
CA GLN A 308 -5.67 -33.23 -6.22
C GLN A 308 -6.98 -32.83 -5.53
N VAL A 309 -7.67 -33.78 -4.89
CA VAL A 309 -8.88 -33.50 -4.11
C VAL A 309 -8.58 -32.53 -2.97
N GLN A 310 -7.50 -32.76 -2.23
CA GLN A 310 -7.08 -31.88 -1.15
C GLN A 310 -6.77 -30.45 -1.66
N LYS A 311 -6.08 -30.32 -2.79
CA LYS A 311 -5.80 -29.00 -3.39
C LYS A 311 -7.06 -28.31 -3.89
N MET A 312 -8.06 -29.06 -4.35
CA MET A 312 -9.37 -28.48 -4.71
C MET A 312 -10.10 -27.98 -3.47
N ASP A 313 -10.10 -28.75 -2.37
CA ASP A 313 -10.73 -28.34 -1.11
C ASP A 313 -10.04 -27.08 -0.52
N ASP A 314 -8.71 -27.04 -0.53
CA ASP A 314 -7.94 -25.86 -0.08
C ASP A 314 -8.25 -24.61 -0.94
N GLN A 315 -8.40 -24.78 -2.25
CA GLN A 315 -8.79 -23.70 -3.15
C GLN A 315 -10.22 -23.21 -2.87
N ASP A 316 -11.15 -24.12 -2.62
CA ASP A 316 -12.53 -23.76 -2.28
C ASP A 316 -12.61 -22.99 -0.96
N ASP A 317 -11.78 -23.35 0.03
CA ASP A 317 -11.71 -22.63 1.30
C ASP A 317 -11.09 -21.23 1.15
N GLN A 318 -10.07 -21.07 0.32
CA GLN A 318 -9.53 -19.76 -0.04
C GLN A 318 -10.57 -18.89 -0.75
N LEU A 319 -11.40 -19.46 -1.64
CA LEU A 319 -12.48 -18.74 -2.31
C LEU A 319 -13.59 -18.33 -1.33
N LYS A 320 -13.91 -19.16 -0.32
CA LYS A 320 -14.85 -18.79 0.75
C LYS A 320 -14.32 -17.61 1.58
N GLU A 321 -13.03 -17.58 1.88
CA GLU A 321 -12.42 -16.44 2.59
C GLU A 321 -12.46 -15.16 1.75
N LEU A 322 -12.06 -15.26 0.47
CA LEU A 322 -12.10 -14.14 -0.46
C LEU A 322 -13.53 -13.59 -0.63
N SER A 323 -14.53 -14.46 -0.73
CA SER A 323 -15.93 -14.03 -0.84
C SER A 323 -16.41 -13.28 0.40
N ARG A 324 -16.02 -13.71 1.61
CA ARG A 324 -16.30 -12.97 2.86
C ARG A 324 -15.63 -11.60 2.86
N LEU A 325 -14.38 -11.52 2.40
CA LEU A 325 -13.66 -10.24 2.29
C LEU A 325 -14.34 -9.31 1.29
N LEU A 326 -14.76 -9.82 0.12
CA LEU A 326 -15.46 -9.05 -0.89
C LEU A 326 -16.82 -8.56 -0.40
N LEU A 327 -17.57 -9.36 0.36
CA LEU A 327 -18.84 -8.92 0.97
C LEU A 327 -18.61 -7.78 1.97
N ARG A 328 -17.56 -7.86 2.80
CA ARG A 328 -17.19 -6.78 3.71
C ARG A 328 -16.74 -5.54 2.95
N GLN A 329 -15.97 -5.69 1.88
CA GLN A 329 -15.51 -4.58 1.05
C GLN A 329 -16.68 -3.91 0.32
N LYS A 330 -17.64 -4.69 -0.19
CA LYS A 330 -18.89 -4.18 -0.77
C LYS A 330 -19.66 -3.36 0.25
N LYS A 331 -19.88 -3.89 1.45
CA LYS A 331 -20.60 -3.19 2.53
C LYS A 331 -19.90 -1.86 2.88
N MET A 332 -18.57 -1.88 3.04
CA MET A 332 -17.80 -0.66 3.29
C MET A 332 -17.93 0.35 2.14
N GLY A 333 -17.95 -0.13 0.89
CA GLY A 333 -18.15 0.73 -0.28
C GLY A 333 -19.54 1.38 -0.32
N GLU A 334 -20.58 0.65 0.08
CA GLU A 334 -21.94 1.17 0.21
C GLU A 334 -22.03 2.22 1.32
N GLU A 335 -21.44 1.96 2.49
CA GLU A 335 -21.37 2.91 3.62
C GLU A 335 -20.59 4.18 3.23
N ILE A 336 -19.44 4.05 2.56
CA ILE A 336 -18.66 5.19 2.07
C ILE A 336 -19.45 5.99 1.03
N HIS A 337 -20.18 5.33 0.12
CA HIS A 337 -20.97 6.02 -0.88
C HIS A 337 -22.09 6.85 -0.24
N GLN A 338 -22.74 6.30 0.78
CA GLN A 338 -23.75 7.02 1.55
C GLN A 338 -23.15 8.22 2.27
N GLU A 339 -22.04 8.04 2.99
CA GLU A 339 -21.34 9.11 3.70
C GLU A 339 -20.88 10.24 2.75
N ILE A 340 -20.35 9.90 1.57
CA ILE A 340 -19.99 10.89 0.55
C ILE A 340 -21.23 11.63 0.05
N GLY A 341 -22.36 10.94 -0.12
CA GLY A 341 -23.64 11.56 -0.47
C GLY A 341 -24.06 12.60 0.57
N GLU A 342 -24.04 12.23 1.85
CA GLU A 342 -24.36 13.10 2.98
C GLU A 342 -23.38 14.29 3.08
N GLN A 343 -22.09 14.06 2.85
CA GLN A 343 -21.08 15.12 2.83
C GLN A 343 -21.25 16.09 1.65
N ASN A 344 -21.66 15.60 0.48
CA ASN A 344 -21.94 16.48 -0.67
C ASN A 344 -23.15 17.37 -0.38
N GLU A 345 -24.22 16.83 0.23
CA GLU A 345 -25.37 17.64 0.64
C GLU A 345 -24.98 18.73 1.65
N LEU A 346 -24.13 18.39 2.62
CA LEU A 346 -23.60 19.35 3.59
C LEU A 346 -22.70 20.41 2.94
N LEU A 347 -21.89 20.03 1.95
CA LEU A 347 -21.07 20.98 1.19
C LEU A 347 -21.92 21.94 0.35
N ASP A 348 -22.99 21.45 -0.27
CA ASP A 348 -23.94 22.28 -1.02
C ASP A 348 -24.67 23.29 -0.10
N GLU A 349 -25.02 22.88 1.13
CA GLU A 349 -25.59 23.78 2.12
C GLU A 349 -24.58 24.87 2.55
N ILE A 350 -23.32 24.50 2.78
CA ILE A 350 -22.26 25.44 3.12
C ILE A 350 -22.01 26.42 1.96
N GLU A 351 -21.96 25.95 0.72
CA GLU A 351 -21.82 26.81 -0.46
C GLU A 351 -22.97 27.81 -0.55
N GLY A 352 -24.22 27.35 -0.37
CA GLY A 352 -25.39 28.22 -0.30
C GLY A 352 -25.32 29.24 0.85
N GLY A 353 -24.77 28.86 2.00
CA GLY A 353 -24.53 29.75 3.14
C GLY A 353 -23.46 30.82 2.84
N VAL A 354 -22.35 30.43 2.21
CA VAL A 354 -21.27 31.32 1.78
C VAL A 354 -21.78 32.31 0.74
N ASP A 355 -22.59 31.87 -0.22
CA ASP A 355 -23.21 32.75 -1.21
C ASP A 355 -24.14 33.79 -0.58
N ARG A 356 -24.97 33.37 0.39
CA ARG A 356 -25.87 34.29 1.11
C ARG A 356 -25.07 35.30 1.92
N THR A 357 -24.03 34.86 2.63
CA THR A 357 -23.16 35.77 3.40
C THR A 357 -22.40 36.71 2.50
N GLY A 358 -21.89 36.24 1.35
CA GLY A 358 -21.25 37.05 0.31
C GLY A 358 -22.21 38.12 -0.26
N ARG A 359 -23.46 37.77 -0.54
CA ARG A 359 -24.50 38.73 -0.97
C ARG A 359 -24.81 39.76 0.12
N LYS A 360 -24.91 39.35 1.40
CA LYS A 360 -25.12 40.27 2.53
C LYS A 360 -23.94 41.23 2.69
N LEU A 361 -22.72 40.71 2.68
CA LEU A 361 -21.49 41.50 2.78
C LEU A 361 -21.35 42.47 1.59
N GLY A 362 -21.72 42.04 0.39
CA GLY A 362 -21.77 42.90 -0.80
C GLY A 362 -22.76 44.05 -0.65
N LYS A 363 -23.94 43.81 -0.06
CA LYS A 363 -24.93 44.86 0.24
C LYS A 363 -24.42 45.83 1.31
N THR A 364 -23.92 45.33 2.43
CA THR A 364 -23.39 46.18 3.51
C THR A 364 -22.21 47.02 3.03
N LYS A 365 -21.33 46.47 2.19
CA LYS A 365 -20.24 47.22 1.55
C LYS A 365 -20.75 48.37 0.67
N ARG A 366 -21.81 48.16 -0.10
CA ARG A 366 -22.42 49.22 -0.92
C ARG A 366 -23.06 50.31 -0.07
N GLU A 367 -23.72 49.94 1.02
CA GLU A 367 -24.30 50.92 1.97
C GLU A 367 -23.21 51.74 2.66
N LEU A 368 -22.12 51.09 3.09
CA LEU A 368 -20.97 51.76 3.70
C LEU A 368 -20.34 52.77 2.73
N ASN A 369 -20.13 52.37 1.46
CA ASN A 369 -19.64 53.25 0.40
C ASN A 369 -20.60 54.40 0.03
N ARG A 370 -21.85 54.39 0.51
CA ARG A 370 -22.81 55.48 0.31
C ARG A 370 -22.85 56.44 1.51
N LEU A 371 -22.33 56.01 2.66
CA LEU A 371 -22.33 56.75 3.92
C LEU A 371 -20.97 57.39 4.24
N GLY A 372 -19.89 56.95 3.58
CA GLY A 372 -18.62 57.67 3.48
C GLY A 372 -18.48 58.27 2.10
#